data_AF-A0A4R4IQB1-F1
#
_entry.id   AF-A0A4R4IQB1-F1
#
_cell.length_a   1.000
_cell.length_b   1.000
_cell.length_c   1.000
_cell.angle_alpha   90.00
_cell.angle_beta   90.00
_cell.angle_gamma   90.00
#
_symmetry.space_group_name_H-M   'P 1'
#
loop_
_entity.id
_entity.type
_entity.pdbx_description
1 polymer ?
#
loop_
_entity_poly.entity_id
_entity_poly.type
_entity_poly.pdbx_seq_one_letter_code
_entity_poly.pdbx_strand_id
1 'polypeptide(L)'
;GRFQLKGSGLLSIDSDNARFNGHVLAWLDEVDRKYQPRGNYQPAGNYAVRGECYTKLDSDNRYVQRNQNYFTNSIRVWSGVPVWAEDGARFACSKPLNGRTVALRHDAPNHNDIYHIVIFPPTLGMRMHINTSAGYTVLVLVDADTIVALDGGGFKMREIYVLS
;
A
#
# COMPACT_ATOMS: atom_id res chain seq x y z
N GLY A 1 -24.06 -40.26 -32.96
CA GLY A 1 -24.60 -40.53 -31.61
C GLY A 1 -25.13 -39.23 -31.04
N ARG A 2 -26.34 -39.22 -30.48
CA ARG A 2 -26.94 -38.02 -29.87
C ARG A 2 -26.49 -37.93 -28.41
N PHE A 3 -25.76 -36.88 -28.04
CA PHE A 3 -25.48 -36.57 -26.65
C PHE A 3 -26.66 -35.80 -26.04
N GLN A 4 -27.28 -36.36 -24.99
CA GLN A 4 -28.24 -35.66 -24.13
C GLN A 4 -27.55 -35.25 -22.83
N LEU A 5 -27.64 -33.97 -22.46
CA LEU A 5 -27.32 -33.53 -21.11
C LEU A 5 -28.60 -33.60 -20.26
N LYS A 6 -28.52 -34.24 -19.09
CA LYS A 6 -29.68 -34.40 -18.19
C LYS A 6 -30.14 -33.03 -17.69
N GLY A 7 -31.42 -32.71 -17.93
CA GLY A 7 -32.10 -31.54 -17.38
C GLY A 7 -32.34 -30.38 -18.35
N SER A 8 -31.81 -30.42 -19.58
CA SER A 8 -32.12 -29.44 -20.61
C SER A 8 -33.04 -30.04 -21.68
N GLY A 9 -34.15 -29.36 -21.97
CA GLY A 9 -34.90 -29.61 -23.20
C GLY A 9 -33.95 -29.52 -24.41
N LEU A 10 -34.16 -30.41 -25.38
CA LEU A 10 -33.33 -30.60 -26.57
C LEU A 10 -32.62 -29.32 -27.06
N LEU A 11 -31.29 -29.34 -27.10
CA LEU A 11 -30.49 -28.41 -27.89
C LEU A 11 -30.16 -29.11 -29.22
N SER A 12 -30.73 -28.65 -30.34
CA SER A 12 -30.24 -29.03 -31.68
C SER A 12 -29.29 -27.96 -32.17
N ILE A 13 -28.02 -28.31 -32.34
CA ILE A 13 -27.03 -27.52 -33.09
C ILE A 13 -26.99 -28.14 -34.48
N ASP A 14 -27.50 -27.44 -35.50
CA ASP A 14 -27.09 -27.67 -36.89
C ASP A 14 -26.02 -26.63 -37.28
N SER A 15 -25.22 -26.95 -38.30
CA SER A 15 -24.01 -26.20 -38.67
C SER A 15 -24.28 -24.76 -39.12
N ASP A 16 -25.54 -24.40 -39.33
CA ASP A 16 -25.91 -23.18 -40.05
C ASP A 16 -26.79 -22.24 -39.20
N ASN A 17 -27.25 -22.62 -37.99
CA ASN A 17 -28.01 -21.69 -37.16
C ASN A 17 -28.05 -22.09 -35.67
N ALA A 18 -27.24 -21.44 -34.83
CA ALA A 18 -27.40 -21.50 -33.38
C ALA A 18 -28.68 -20.75 -32.95
N ARG A 19 -29.84 -21.40 -33.09
CA ARG A 19 -31.11 -20.85 -32.59
C ARG A 19 -31.18 -21.04 -31.09
N PHE A 20 -30.87 -19.99 -30.34
CA PHE A 20 -31.09 -19.96 -28.90
C PHE A 20 -32.59 -20.16 -28.60
N ASN A 21 -32.92 -21.12 -27.73
CA ASN A 21 -34.31 -21.42 -27.36
C ASN A 21 -35.01 -20.17 -26.79
N GLY A 22 -36.33 -20.02 -27.01
CA GLY A 22 -37.11 -18.84 -26.61
C GLY A 22 -37.01 -18.46 -25.12
N HIS A 23 -36.64 -19.39 -24.25
CA HIS A 23 -36.35 -19.14 -22.84
C HIS A 23 -35.07 -18.31 -22.62
N VAL A 24 -34.06 -18.45 -23.48
CA VAL A 24 -32.83 -17.65 -23.45
C VAL A 24 -33.08 -16.24 -23.98
N LEU A 25 -33.93 -16.10 -25.01
CA LEU A 25 -34.32 -14.80 -25.54
C LEU A 25 -35.16 -13.99 -24.53
N ALA A 26 -36.07 -14.66 -23.80
CA ALA A 26 -36.83 -14.03 -22.72
C ALA A 26 -35.94 -13.55 -21.56
N TRP A 27 -34.89 -14.30 -21.22
CA TRP A 27 -33.90 -13.89 -20.22
C TRP A 27 -33.10 -12.67 -20.65
N LEU A 28 -32.72 -12.58 -21.93
CA LEU A 28 -32.04 -11.41 -22.48
C LEU A 28 -32.94 -10.17 -22.46
N ASP A 29 -34.21 -10.29 -22.83
CA ASP A 29 -35.19 -9.19 -22.76
C ASP A 29 -35.51 -8.76 -21.33
N GLU A 30 -35.48 -9.67 -20.37
CA GLU A 30 -35.62 -9.34 -18.95
C GLU A 30 -34.37 -8.61 -18.44
N VAL A 31 -33.17 -9.08 -18.81
CA VAL A 31 -31.91 -8.47 -18.42
C VAL A 31 -31.76 -7.05 -18.99
N ASP A 32 -32.08 -6.87 -20.28
CA ASP A 32 -32.04 -5.57 -20.95
C ASP A 32 -33.04 -4.58 -20.35
N ARG A 33 -34.18 -5.04 -19.81
CA ARG A 33 -35.16 -4.16 -19.16
C ARG A 33 -34.88 -3.87 -17.69
N LYS A 34 -34.33 -4.83 -16.94
CA LYS A 34 -34.26 -4.72 -15.46
C LYS A 34 -32.91 -4.29 -14.93
N TYR A 35 -31.81 -4.70 -15.56
CA TYR A 35 -30.49 -4.59 -14.92
C TYR A 35 -29.58 -3.59 -15.63
N GLN A 36 -29.55 -3.55 -16.97
CA GLN A 36 -28.85 -2.52 -17.75
C GLN A 36 -29.22 -2.60 -19.24
N PRO A 37 -30.01 -1.65 -19.78
CA PRO A 37 -30.31 -1.63 -21.20
C PRO A 37 -29.04 -1.47 -22.04
N ARG A 38 -28.90 -2.32 -23.05
CA ARG A 38 -27.82 -2.22 -24.05
C ARG A 38 -27.68 -0.79 -24.58
N GLY A 39 -26.47 -0.24 -24.46
CA GLY A 39 -26.15 1.12 -24.92
C GLY A 39 -26.33 2.21 -23.86
N ASN A 40 -26.92 1.88 -22.71
CA ASN A 40 -27.02 2.77 -21.54
C ASN A 40 -25.96 2.42 -20.47
N TYR A 41 -24.81 1.90 -20.91
CA TYR A 41 -23.66 1.69 -20.04
C TYR A 41 -23.11 3.04 -19.61
N GLN A 42 -22.88 3.23 -18.30
CA GLN A 42 -22.15 4.42 -17.84
C GLN A 42 -20.80 4.50 -18.56
N PRO A 43 -20.41 5.69 -19.08
CA PRO A 43 -19.07 5.87 -19.63
C PRO A 43 -18.04 5.47 -18.58
N ALA A 44 -17.09 4.63 -18.94
CA ALA A 44 -15.99 4.27 -18.06
C ALA A 44 -15.23 5.54 -17.67
N GLY A 45 -15.32 5.95 -16.40
CA GLY A 45 -14.51 7.06 -15.90
C GLY A 45 -15.13 7.91 -14.79
N ASN A 46 -16.47 8.03 -14.71
CA ASN A 46 -17.10 8.86 -13.67
C ASN A 46 -18.27 8.16 -12.99
N TYR A 47 -17.97 7.46 -11.89
CA TYR A 47 -18.96 6.85 -11.03
C TYR A 47 -19.46 7.85 -9.99
N ALA A 48 -20.75 8.18 -10.04
CA ALA A 48 -21.67 8.21 -8.89
C ALA A 48 -23.11 8.46 -9.39
N VAL A 49 -24.07 7.60 -9.06
CA VAL A 49 -25.51 7.94 -9.18
C VAL A 49 -26.26 7.55 -7.90
N ARG A 50 -26.86 8.60 -7.31
CA ARG A 50 -27.78 8.76 -6.17
C ARG A 50 -27.67 7.79 -4.98
N GLY A 51 -27.08 8.31 -3.90
CA GLY A 51 -27.09 7.68 -2.57
C GLY A 51 -25.91 8.04 -1.66
N GLU A 52 -25.16 9.12 -1.97
CA GLU A 52 -24.01 9.62 -1.20
C GLU A 52 -22.74 8.73 -1.24
N CYS A 53 -22.08 8.66 -2.40
CA CYS A 53 -20.66 8.30 -2.47
C CYS A 53 -19.93 9.30 -3.38
N TYR A 54 -18.79 9.81 -2.93
CA TYR A 54 -17.95 10.78 -3.64
C TYR A 54 -17.63 10.32 -5.07
N THR A 55 -17.66 11.24 -6.03
CA THR A 55 -17.18 10.92 -7.38
C THR A 55 -15.70 10.55 -7.32
N LYS A 56 -15.19 9.81 -8.31
CA LYS A 56 -13.76 9.54 -8.41
C LYS A 56 -12.93 10.83 -8.30
N LEU A 57 -13.37 11.90 -8.96
CA LEU A 57 -12.72 13.20 -8.88
C LEU A 57 -12.76 13.82 -7.47
N ASP A 58 -13.88 13.69 -6.76
CA ASP A 58 -13.99 14.16 -5.36
C ASP A 58 -13.11 13.35 -4.42
N SER A 59 -13.07 12.03 -4.61
CA SER A 59 -12.18 11.11 -3.89
C SER A 59 -10.72 11.46 -4.17
N ASP A 60 -10.35 11.59 -5.44
CA ASP A 60 -9.00 11.96 -5.85
C ASP A 60 -8.66 13.34 -5.27
N ASN A 61 -9.48 14.38 -5.39
CA ASN A 61 -9.17 15.67 -4.77
C ASN A 61 -9.04 15.64 -3.23
N ARG A 62 -9.75 14.74 -2.55
CA ARG A 62 -9.65 14.55 -1.08
C ARG A 62 -8.42 13.76 -0.66
N TYR A 63 -8.06 12.73 -1.41
CA TYR A 63 -7.00 11.78 -1.06
C TYR A 63 -5.68 12.01 -1.83
N VAL A 64 -5.68 12.82 -2.90
CA VAL A 64 -4.49 13.29 -3.62
C VAL A 64 -3.73 14.33 -2.80
N GLN A 65 -4.38 14.96 -1.80
CA GLN A 65 -3.66 15.67 -0.75
C GLN A 65 -3.03 14.72 0.26
N ARG A 66 -1.94 14.04 -0.13
CA ARG A 66 -0.70 14.07 0.66
C ARG A 66 0.55 13.56 -0.08
N ASN A 67 0.86 14.17 -1.22
CA ASN A 67 2.27 14.40 -1.58
C ASN A 67 2.88 15.55 -0.75
N GLN A 68 2.29 15.83 0.41
CA GLN A 68 2.94 16.61 1.46
C GLN A 68 3.72 15.57 2.25
N ASN A 69 4.97 15.86 2.55
CA ASN A 69 5.81 15.07 3.44
C ASN A 69 4.93 14.40 4.52
N TYR A 70 4.97 13.06 4.65
CA TYR A 70 4.21 12.30 5.68
C TYR A 70 4.49 12.77 7.13
N PHE A 71 5.35 13.76 7.25
CA PHE A 71 5.95 14.34 8.43
C PHE A 71 5.69 15.85 8.47
N THR A 72 4.45 16.30 8.22
CA THR A 72 4.04 17.72 8.18
C THR A 72 4.42 18.48 9.46
N ASN A 73 4.65 17.76 10.56
CA ASN A 73 5.25 18.28 11.77
C ASN A 73 6.37 17.32 12.23
N SER A 74 7.56 17.50 11.66
CA SER A 74 8.74 16.71 12.04
C SER A 74 9.98 17.58 12.14
N ILE A 75 10.87 17.14 13.02
CA ILE A 75 12.14 17.78 13.24
C ILE A 75 13.21 16.76 12.85
N ARG A 76 14.05 17.11 11.87
CA ARG A 76 15.25 16.33 11.58
C ARG A 76 16.22 16.48 12.75
N VAL A 77 16.50 15.37 13.42
CA VAL A 77 17.35 15.31 14.62
C VAL A 77 18.71 14.70 14.34
N TRP A 78 18.87 14.00 13.21
CA TRP A 78 20.16 13.55 12.72
C TRP A 78 20.21 13.64 11.20
N SER A 79 21.38 14.03 10.69
CA SER A 79 21.71 14.04 9.26
C SER A 79 23.21 13.95 9.08
N GLY A 80 23.66 13.30 8.02
CA GLY A 80 25.07 13.23 7.64
C GLY A 80 25.27 12.67 6.25
N VAL A 81 26.52 12.40 5.88
CA VAL A 81 26.82 11.53 4.74
C VAL A 81 26.18 10.17 5.02
N PRO A 82 25.38 9.58 4.11
CA PRO A 82 24.72 8.31 4.36
C PRO A 82 25.71 7.20 4.77
N VAL A 83 25.43 6.53 5.89
CA VAL A 83 26.31 5.53 6.52
C VAL A 83 25.62 4.18 6.57
N TRP A 84 26.33 3.10 6.27
CA TRP A 84 25.84 1.74 6.52
C TRP A 84 25.67 1.52 8.03
N ALA A 85 24.46 1.18 8.46
CA ALA A 85 24.11 0.98 9.86
C ALA A 85 24.49 -0.45 10.30
N GLU A 86 25.80 -0.67 10.38
CA GLU A 86 26.45 -1.96 10.59
C GLU A 86 27.63 -1.75 11.56
N ASP A 87 28.15 -2.84 12.15
CA ASP A 87 29.41 -2.85 12.92
C ASP A 87 29.58 -1.74 13.98
N GLY A 88 28.53 -1.44 14.74
CA GLY A 88 28.61 -0.46 15.84
C GLY A 88 28.43 1.00 15.41
N ALA A 89 28.00 1.27 14.17
CA ALA A 89 27.71 2.63 13.71
C ALA A 89 26.79 3.39 14.68
N ARG A 90 27.15 4.64 15.00
CA ARG A 90 26.47 5.47 16.00
C ARG A 90 25.82 6.71 15.38
N PHE A 91 24.61 7.00 15.80
CA PHE A 91 23.79 8.11 15.33
C PHE A 91 23.36 8.97 16.52
N ALA A 92 24.17 9.97 16.86
CA ALA A 92 23.90 10.91 17.95
C ALA A 92 22.96 12.03 17.47
N CYS A 93 21.74 12.07 17.99
CA CYS A 93 20.70 12.99 17.56
C CYS A 93 20.73 14.30 18.38
N SER A 94 20.26 15.39 17.79
CA SER A 94 20.20 16.71 18.44
C SER A 94 19.06 16.87 19.46
N LYS A 95 18.16 15.88 19.55
CA LYS A 95 17.06 15.84 20.52
C LYS A 95 16.83 14.40 21.01
N PRO A 96 16.30 14.24 22.24
CA PRO A 96 15.89 12.94 22.74
C PRO A 96 14.84 12.27 21.87
N LEU A 97 14.95 10.95 21.75
CA LEU A 97 14.10 10.03 20.98
C LEU A 97 13.21 9.16 21.87
N ASN A 98 13.62 8.92 23.13
CA ASN A 98 12.88 8.09 24.07
C ASN A 98 11.45 8.60 24.30
N GLY A 99 10.47 7.70 24.23
CA GLY A 99 9.05 8.03 24.35
C GLY A 99 8.46 8.77 23.15
N ARG A 100 9.15 8.83 22.02
CA ARG A 100 8.71 9.57 20.82
C ARG A 100 8.52 8.66 19.62
N THR A 101 7.70 9.14 18.69
CA THR A 101 7.63 8.57 17.34
C THR A 101 8.79 9.11 16.52
N VAL A 102 9.59 8.21 15.96
CA VAL A 102 10.80 8.50 15.20
C VAL A 102 10.70 7.85 13.84
N ALA A 103 11.05 8.60 12.80
CA ALA A 103 11.21 8.10 11.45
C ALA A 103 12.69 8.01 11.08
N LEU A 104 13.10 6.83 10.65
CA LEU A 104 14.42 6.50 10.14
C LEU A 104 14.36 6.49 8.62
N ARG A 105 14.96 7.48 7.99
CA ARG A 105 15.11 7.54 6.54
C ARG A 105 16.39 6.81 6.15
N HIS A 106 16.27 5.83 5.28
CA HIS A 106 17.40 5.00 4.86
C HIS A 106 17.28 4.57 3.39
N ASP A 107 18.39 4.07 2.86
CA ASP A 107 18.43 3.32 1.61
C ASP A 107 18.73 1.84 1.92
N ALA A 108 18.54 0.98 0.92
CA ALA A 108 18.96 -0.41 0.86
C ALA A 108 19.42 -0.73 -0.57
N PRO A 109 20.18 -1.82 -0.81
CA PRO A 109 20.50 -2.22 -2.18
C PRO A 109 19.25 -2.26 -3.09
N ASN A 110 19.30 -1.53 -4.20
CA ASN A 110 18.21 -1.36 -5.18
C ASN A 110 16.95 -0.61 -4.70
N HIS A 111 16.92 -0.09 -3.47
CA HIS A 111 15.79 0.68 -2.94
C HIS A 111 16.29 1.93 -2.22
N ASN A 112 15.81 3.09 -2.65
CA ASN A 112 16.23 4.37 -2.08
C ASN A 112 15.05 5.06 -1.41
N ASP A 113 15.35 5.95 -0.46
CA ASP A 113 14.38 6.84 0.16
C ASP A 113 13.23 6.13 0.89
N ILE A 114 13.59 5.19 1.75
CA ILE A 114 12.67 4.39 2.55
C ILE A 114 12.55 4.99 3.95
N TYR A 115 11.35 4.95 4.51
CA TYR A 115 11.09 5.37 5.89
C TYR A 115 10.63 4.20 6.74
N HIS A 116 11.35 3.94 7.83
CA HIS A 116 10.87 3.09 8.92
C HIS A 116 10.45 3.96 10.09
N ILE A 117 9.22 3.76 10.57
CA ILE A 117 8.66 4.53 11.68
C ILE A 117 8.57 3.63 12.90
N VAL A 118 9.06 4.13 14.02
CA VAL A 118 9.05 3.46 15.32
C VAL A 118 8.52 4.40 16.39
N ILE A 119 7.80 3.85 17.36
CA ILE A 119 7.60 4.51 18.65
C ILE A 119 8.65 3.95 19.61
N PHE A 120 9.62 4.77 20.01
CA PHE A 120 10.57 4.35 21.04
C PHE A 120 9.86 4.39 22.40
N PRO A 121 9.93 3.33 23.20
CA PRO A 121 9.42 3.36 24.57
C PRO A 121 10.23 4.39 25.39
N PRO A 122 9.71 4.82 26.56
CA PRO A 122 10.44 5.69 27.47
C PRO A 122 11.59 4.95 28.21
N THR A 123 12.13 3.88 27.64
CA THR A 123 13.18 3.01 28.21
C THR A 123 14.32 2.82 27.23
N LEU A 124 15.56 2.74 27.73
CA LEU A 124 16.76 2.49 26.94
C LEU A 124 17.01 0.98 26.76
N GLY A 125 17.87 0.63 25.80
CA GLY A 125 18.36 -0.74 25.60
C GLY A 125 17.43 -1.66 24.82
N MET A 126 16.22 -1.23 24.47
CA MET A 126 15.34 -2.02 23.60
C MET A 126 15.92 -2.10 22.19
N ARG A 127 16.05 -3.33 21.70
CA ARG A 127 16.55 -3.62 20.36
C ARG A 127 15.41 -3.68 19.37
N MET A 128 15.64 -3.11 18.20
CA MET A 128 14.76 -3.20 17.06
C MET A 128 15.46 -3.94 15.94
N HIS A 129 14.81 -4.97 15.43
CA HIS A 129 15.21 -5.62 14.20
C HIS A 129 14.40 -5.02 13.04
N ILE A 130 15.09 -4.47 12.04
CA ILE A 130 14.50 -3.97 10.80
C ILE A 130 14.97 -4.83 9.63
N ASN A 131 14.03 -5.45 8.93
CA ASN A 131 14.32 -6.18 7.69
C ASN A 131 14.12 -5.26 6.49
N THR A 132 15.03 -5.35 5.52
CA THR A 132 14.91 -4.74 4.19
C THR A 132 14.88 -5.84 3.14
N SER A 133 14.59 -5.49 1.88
CA SER A 133 14.65 -6.45 0.76
C SER A 133 16.06 -6.98 0.47
N ALA A 134 17.09 -6.38 1.06
CA ALA A 134 18.47 -6.67 0.79
C ALA A 134 19.31 -6.98 2.05
N GLY A 135 18.65 -7.15 3.20
CA GLY A 135 19.27 -7.55 4.45
C GLY A 135 18.50 -7.05 5.67
N TYR A 136 19.21 -6.68 6.73
CA TYR A 136 18.60 -6.25 7.99
C TYR A 136 19.52 -5.34 8.79
N THR A 137 19.00 -4.68 9.81
CA THR A 137 19.81 -4.02 10.85
C THR A 137 19.16 -4.19 12.21
N VAL A 138 19.98 -4.28 13.24
CA VAL A 138 19.57 -4.28 14.64
C VAL A 138 19.98 -2.96 15.27
N LEU A 139 19.01 -2.09 15.51
CA LEU A 139 19.22 -0.80 16.14
C LEU A 139 18.86 -0.87 17.62
N VAL A 140 19.63 -0.17 18.45
CA VAL A 140 19.33 0.00 19.87
C VAL A 140 19.45 1.47 20.25
N LEU A 141 18.51 1.94 21.06
CA LEU A 141 18.63 3.23 21.72
C LEU A 141 19.50 3.05 22.98
N VAL A 142 20.77 3.46 22.91
CA VAL A 142 21.72 3.29 24.03
C VAL A 142 21.64 4.44 25.03
N ASP A 143 21.30 5.63 24.56
CA ASP A 143 21.07 6.83 25.35
C ASP A 143 19.79 7.51 24.85
N ALA A 144 19.27 8.50 25.58
CA ALA A 144 18.02 9.15 25.23
C ALA A 144 17.98 9.71 23.79
N ASP A 145 19.13 10.05 23.21
CA ASP A 145 19.29 10.67 21.89
C ASP A 145 20.19 9.88 20.93
N THR A 146 20.71 8.71 21.33
CA THR A 146 21.74 8.01 20.55
C THR A 146 21.30 6.60 20.16
N ILE A 147 21.25 6.37 18.85
CA ILE A 147 21.01 5.04 18.27
C ILE A 147 22.34 4.41 17.87
N VAL A 148 22.48 3.12 18.13
CA VAL A 148 23.62 2.31 17.68
C VAL A 148 23.11 1.14 16.86
N ALA A 149 23.75 0.88 15.72
CA ALA A 149 23.59 -0.35 14.98
C ALA A 149 24.48 -1.43 15.61
N LEU A 150 23.88 -2.43 16.22
CA LEU A 150 24.60 -3.53 16.87
C LEU A 150 25.09 -4.57 15.87
N ASP A 151 24.30 -4.81 14.83
CA ASP A 151 24.50 -5.83 13.82
C ASP A 151 23.66 -5.45 12.60
N GLY A 152 24.01 -5.96 11.43
CA GLY A 152 23.25 -5.73 10.21
C GLY A 152 24.07 -5.82 8.93
N GLY A 153 23.34 -5.78 7.82
CA GLY A 153 23.83 -5.76 6.45
C GLY A 153 22.74 -5.19 5.54
N GLY A 154 23.03 -4.21 4.69
CA GLY A 154 22.08 -3.73 3.67
C GLY A 154 21.08 -2.67 4.16
N PHE A 155 21.44 -1.93 5.22
CA PHE A 155 20.68 -0.75 5.69
C PHE A 155 21.59 0.48 5.72
N LYS A 156 21.31 1.49 4.91
CA LYS A 156 22.12 2.71 4.83
C LYS A 156 21.37 3.91 5.41
N MET A 157 21.66 4.26 6.65
CA MET A 157 21.03 5.38 7.35
C MET A 157 21.36 6.72 6.66
N ARG A 158 20.34 7.56 6.44
CA ARG A 158 20.48 8.90 5.84
C ARG A 158 20.14 10.02 6.79
N GLU A 159 18.96 9.93 7.40
CA GLU A 159 18.39 10.97 8.25
C GLU A 159 17.48 10.36 9.31
N ILE A 160 17.38 11.03 10.46
CA ILE A 160 16.45 10.64 11.53
C ILE A 160 15.58 11.84 11.87
N TYR A 161 14.29 11.59 12.01
CA TYR A 161 13.28 12.58 12.31
C TYR A 161 12.52 12.21 13.57
N VAL A 162 12.28 13.18 14.44
CA VAL A 162 11.26 13.09 15.49
C VAL A 162 9.97 13.64 14.94
N LEU A 163 8.89 12.87 15.07
CA LEU A 163 7.56 13.26 14.65
C LEU A 163 6.81 13.85 15.86
N SER A 164 5.99 14.86 15.60
CA SER A 164 5.17 15.56 16.60
C SER A 164 3.70 15.59 16.23
#